data_AF-A0A1I1SYI6-F1
#
_entry.id   AF-A0A1I1SYI6-F1
#
_cell.length_a   1.000
_cell.length_b   1.000
_cell.length_c   1.000
_cell.angle_alpha   90.00
_cell.angle_beta   90.00
_cell.angle_gamma   90.00
#
_symmetry.space_group_name_H-M   'P 1'
#
loop_
_entity.id
_entity.type
_entity.pdbx_description
1 polymer ?
#
loop_
_entity_poly.entity_id
_entity_poly.type
_entity_poly.pdbx_seq_one_letter_code
_entity_poly.pdbx_strand_id
1 'polypeptide(L)' 'MTRIGIIRHGSTPWNKERRAQGSSDISLDQAGIADAYKLAGRLRKENWDSGLYNCTVHLD' A
#
# COMPACT_ATOMS: atom_id res chain seq x y z
N MET A 1 -13.36 -11.21 -18.88
CA MET A 1 -12.20 -11.72 -18.13
C MET A 1 -11.85 -10.69 -17.07
N THR A 2 -11.82 -11.05 -15.79
CA THR A 2 -11.58 -10.09 -14.71
C THR A 2 -10.09 -10.09 -14.34
N ARG A 3 -9.48 -8.91 -14.27
CA ARG A 3 -8.08 -8.72 -13.85
C ARG A 3 -8.05 -8.21 -12.41
N ILE A 4 -7.30 -8.90 -11.54
CA ILE A 4 -7.16 -8.53 -10.12
C ILE A 4 -5.70 -8.19 -9.84
N GLY A 5 -5.45 -7.02 -9.25
CA GLY A 5 -4.14 -6.60 -8.76
C GLY A 5 -4.11 -6.59 -7.24
N ILE A 6 -3.16 -7.32 -6.64
CA ILE A 6 -2.96 -7.32 -5.18
C ILE A 6 -1.67 -6.54 -4.89
N ILE A 7 -1.80 -5.48 -4.10
CA ILE A 7 -0.72 -4.56 -3.77
C ILE A 7 -0.56 -4.53 -2.25
N ARG A 8 0.67 -4.72 -1.77
CA ARG A 8 1.02 -4.48 -0.37
C ARG A 8 1.25 -2.98 -0.15
N HIS A 9 0.89 -2.48 1.03
CA HIS A 9 1.24 -1.11 1.44
C HIS A 9 2.77 -0.88 1.42
N GLY A 10 3.18 0.39 1.34
CA GLY A 10 4.59 0.77 1.37
C GLY A 10 5.27 0.48 2.72
N SER A 11 6.61 0.59 2.76
CA SER A 11 7.39 0.40 3.98
C SER A 11 6.96 1.34 5.11
N THR A 12 6.91 0.80 6.33
CA THR A 12 6.76 1.53 7.59
C THR A 12 8.01 1.35 8.46
N PRO A 13 8.24 2.21 9.46
CA PRO A 13 9.35 2.03 10.41
C PRO A 13 9.35 0.65 11.08
N TRP A 14 8.17 0.11 11.41
CA TRP A 14 8.02 -1.19 12.05
C TRP A 14 8.46 -2.36 11.15
N ASN A 15 8.38 -2.21 9.82
CA ASN A 15 8.93 -3.22 8.92
C ASN A 15 10.46 -3.32 9.07
N LYS A 16 11.15 -2.18 9.21
CA LYS A 16 12.61 -2.12 9.40
C LYS A 16 13.04 -2.63 10.77
N GLU A 17 12.23 -2.35 11.78
CA GLU A 17 12.43 -2.84 13.15
C GLU A 17 12.01 -4.30 13.34
N ARG A 18 11.45 -4.95 12.31
CA ARG A 18 10.90 -6.32 12.35
C ARG A 18 9.83 -6.48 13.44
N ARG A 19 9.03 -5.44 13.67
CA ARG A 19 7.90 -5.45 14.62
C ARG A 19 6.61 -5.86 13.91
N ALA A 20 5.76 -6.59 14.62
CA ALA A 20 4.44 -6.96 14.12
C ALA A 20 3.51 -5.75 14.13
N GLN A 21 2.91 -5.40 12.99
CA GLN A 21 2.02 -4.24 12.86
C GLN A 21 0.56 -4.54 13.24
N GLY A 22 0.06 -5.75 12.94
CA GLY A 22 -1.31 -6.14 13.28
C GLY A 22 -2.35 -5.15 12.74
N SER A 23 -3.27 -4.72 13.59
CA SER A 23 -4.25 -3.66 13.35
C SER A 23 -3.74 -2.27 13.74
N SER A 24 -2.44 -2.05 13.82
CA SER A 24 -1.88 -0.73 14.13
C SER A 24 -1.76 0.12 12.86
N ASP A 25 -2.22 1.37 12.93
CA ASP A 25 -2.05 2.34 11.85
C ASP A 25 -0.70 3.04 11.97
N ILE A 26 0.31 2.50 11.28
CA ILE A 26 1.66 3.06 11.25
C ILE A 26 1.86 3.73 9.89
N SER A 27 2.15 5.03 9.91
CA SER A 27 2.41 5.79 8.69
C SER A 27 3.60 5.23 7.90
N LEU A 28 3.56 5.42 6.57
CA LEU A 28 4.64 5.07 5.68
C LEU A 28 5.92 5.85 6.04
N ASP A 29 7.07 5.21 5.87
CA ASP A 29 8.35 5.91 5.87
C ASP A 29 8.65 6.55 4.50
N GLN A 30 9.75 7.30 4.40
CA GLN A 30 10.15 7.98 3.17
C GLN A 30 10.33 7.03 1.97
N ALA A 31 10.81 5.81 2.21
CA ALA A 31 10.94 4.81 1.14
C ALA A 31 9.56 4.27 0.74
N GLY A 32 8.68 4.02 1.70
CA GLY A 32 7.29 3.63 1.47
C GLY A 32 6.51 4.66 0.64
N ILE A 33 6.68 5.95 0.93
CA ILE A 33 6.10 7.05 0.15
C ILE A 33 6.67 7.07 -1.27
N ALA A 34 7.99 6.98 -1.43
CA ALA A 34 8.64 6.97 -2.73
C ALA A 34 8.17 5.78 -3.60
N ASP A 35 8.02 4.60 -3.00
CA ASP A 35 7.53 3.41 -3.71
C ASP A 35 6.05 3.53 -4.09
N ALA A 36 5.22 4.14 -3.25
CA ALA A 36 3.82 4.45 -3.59
C ALA A 36 3.73 5.36 -4.83
N TYR A 37 4.57 6.39 -4.94
CA TYR A 37 4.62 7.25 -6.12
C TYR A 37 5.09 6.51 -7.39
N LYS A 38 6.10 5.64 -7.28
CA LYS A 38 6.55 4.81 -8.42
C LYS A 38 5.45 3.86 -8.88
N LEU A 39 4.77 3.22 -7.93
CA LEU A 39 3.65 2.32 -8.22
C LEU A 39 2.51 3.06 -8.92
N ALA A 40 2.12 4.23 -8.41
CA ALA A 40 1.14 5.08 -9.06
C ALA A 40 1.56 5.44 -10.49
N GLY A 41 2.85 5.74 -10.71
CA GLY A 41 3.41 5.98 -12.05
C GLY A 41 3.32 4.80 -13.00
N ARG A 42 3.48 3.57 -12.49
CA ARG A 42 3.31 2.35 -13.29
C ARG A 42 1.85 2.11 -13.61
N LEU A 43 0.97 2.15 -12.61
CA LEU A 43 -0.45 1.83 -12.76
C LEU A 43 -1.19 2.81 -13.67
N ARG A 44 -0.78 4.09 -13.71
CA ARG A 44 -1.31 5.08 -14.66
C ARG A 44 -1.11 4.70 -16.14
N LYS A 45 -0.16 3.82 -16.45
CA LYS A 45 0.11 3.34 -17.82
C LYS A 45 -0.70 2.10 -18.18
N GLU A 46 -1.46 1.55 -17.23
CA GLU A 46 -2.25 0.34 -17.39
C GLU A 46 -3.74 0.70 -17.41
N ASN A 47 -4.55 -0.05 -18.17
CA ASN A 47 -6.00 0.13 -18.15
C ASN A 47 -6.61 -0.66 -16.97
N TRP A 48 -7.16 0.06 -16.00
CA TRP A 48 -7.84 -0.49 -14.82
C TRP A 48 -9.27 0.06 -14.75
N ASP A 49 -10.25 -0.85 -14.73
CA ASP A 49 -11.67 -0.51 -14.95
C ASP A 49 -12.38 0.15 -13.75
N SER A 50 -11.68 0.45 -12.63
CA SER A 50 -12.00 1.44 -11.57
C SER A 50 -12.10 0.96 -10.11
N GLY A 51 -12.11 -0.35 -9.82
CA GLY A 51 -12.20 -0.82 -8.43
C GLY A 51 -10.88 -0.73 -7.65
N LEU A 52 -10.64 0.36 -6.92
CA LEU A 52 -9.58 0.44 -5.90
C LEU A 52 -10.17 0.17 -4.51
N TYR A 53 -9.69 -0.88 -3.87
CA TYR A 53 -10.06 -1.24 -2.50
C TYR A 53 -8.83 -1.15 -1.59
N ASN A 54 -9.01 -0.68 -0.37
CA ASN A 54 -7.96 -0.65 0.65
C ASN A 54 -8.41 -1.35 1.93
N CYS A 55 -7.47 -1.68 2.79
CA CYS A 55 -7.77 -2.09 4.16
C CYS A 55 -7.82 -0.83 5.02
N THR A 56 -8.95 -0.58 5.68
CA THR A 56 -9.06 0.47 6.69
C THR A 56 -8.69 -0.10 8.05
N VAL A 57 -7.76 0.55 8.74
CA VAL A 57 -7.50 0.26 10.15
C VAL A 57 -8.50 1.06 10.98
N HIS A 58 -9.43 0.38 11.67
CA HIS A 58 -10.27 1.04 12.67
C HIS A 58 -9.44 1.25 13.94
N LEU A 59 -9.34 2.49 14.39
CA LEU A 59 -8.84 2.82 15.71
C LEU A 59 -10.02 2.67 16.67
N ASP A 60 -9.96 1.69 17.57
CA ASP A 60 -10.85 1.64 18.75
C ASP A 60 -10.53 2.78 19.73
#